data_AF-A0A269PH91-F1
#
_entry.id   AF-A0A269PH91-F1
#
_cell.length_a   1.000
_cell.length_b   1.000
_cell.length_c   1.000
_cell.angle_alpha   90.00
_cell.angle_beta   90.00
_cell.angle_gamma   90.00
#
_symmetry.space_group_name_H-M   'P 1'
#
loop_
_entity.id
_entity.type
_entity.pdbx_description
1 polymer ?
#
loop_
_entity_poly.entity_id
_entity_poly.type
_entity_poly.pdbx_seq_one_letter_code
_entity_poly.pdbx_strand_id
1 'polypeptide(L)' 'MNELTLQGKAPKTIDMYSRYIRQLSVFCDCCPDNLSTYQIKSFLLYLVNNKSWSAVKIARNAIQFLYR' A
#
# COMPACT_ATOMS: atom_id res chain seq x y z
N MET A 1 9.16 7.10 -2.54
CA MET A 1 9.83 6.10 -3.42
C MET A 1 11.34 6.02 -3.18
N ASN A 2 12.02 7.12 -2.88
CA ASN A 2 13.47 7.12 -2.68
C ASN A 2 13.91 6.22 -1.50
N GLU A 3 13.14 6.15 -0.41
CA GLU A 3 13.46 5.31 0.76
C GLU A 3 13.49 3.80 0.46
N LEU A 4 12.59 3.31 -0.41
CA LEU A 4 12.60 1.91 -0.84
C LEU A 4 13.85 1.59 -1.66
N THR A 5 14.32 2.57 -2.43
CA THR A 5 15.55 2.48 -3.22
C THR A 5 16.77 2.49 -2.30
N LEU A 6 16.78 3.36 -1.29
CA LEU A 6 17.83 3.43 -0.26
C LEU A 6 17.93 2.14 0.56
N GLN A 7 16.83 1.39 0.74
CA GLN A 7 16.85 0.07 1.37
C GLN A 7 17.19 -1.10 0.43
N GLY A 8 17.58 -0.82 -0.83
CA GLY A 8 17.99 -1.84 -1.79
C GLY A 8 16.86 -2.79 -2.21
N LYS A 9 15.58 -2.37 -2.15
CA LYS A 9 14.48 -3.20 -2.64
C LYS A 9 14.56 -3.36 -4.16
N ALA A 10 14.21 -4.56 -4.64
CA ALA A 10 14.15 -4.83 -6.07
C ALA A 10 13.17 -3.86 -6.78
N PRO A 11 13.46 -3.40 -8.01
CA PRO A 11 12.61 -2.46 -8.74
C PRO A 11 11.14 -2.90 -8.85
N LYS A 12 10.92 -4.21 -9.04
CA LYS A 12 9.59 -4.81 -9.09
C LYS A 12 8.80 -4.63 -7.80
N THR A 13 9.48 -4.72 -6.65
CA THR A 13 8.87 -4.50 -5.34
C THR A 13 8.52 -3.02 -5.15
N ILE A 14 9.40 -2.12 -5.58
CA ILE A 14 9.17 -0.66 -5.52
C ILE A 14 7.93 -0.29 -6.35
N ASP A 15 7.85 -0.79 -7.59
CA ASP A 15 6.70 -0.58 -8.47
C ASP A 15 5.40 -1.13 -7.84
N MET A 16 5.41 -2.37 -7.36
CA MET A 16 4.24 -2.96 -6.72
C MET A 16 3.77 -2.17 -5.48
N TYR A 17 4.68 -1.77 -4.61
CA TYR A 17 4.33 -1.01 -3.40
C TYR A 17 3.71 0.32 -3.78
N SER A 18 4.32 1.00 -4.75
CA SER A 18 3.85 2.30 -5.22
C SER A 18 2.47 2.23 -5.86
N ARG A 19 2.18 1.16 -6.61
CA ARG A 19 0.85 0.91 -7.18
C ARG A 19 -0.22 0.76 -6.10
N TYR A 20 0.05 -0.01 -5.05
CA TYR A 20 -0.92 -0.22 -3.97
C TYR A 20 -1.11 1.03 -3.10
N ILE A 21 -0.06 1.81 -2.86
CA ILE A 21 -0.18 3.09 -2.14
C ILE A 21 -1.01 4.09 -2.95
N ARG A 22 -0.80 4.16 -4.27
CA ARG A 22 -1.62 4.99 -5.15
C ARG A 22 -3.07 4.53 -5.17
N GLN A 23 -3.33 3.22 -5.24
CA GLN A 23 -4.69 2.68 -5.15
C GLN A 23 -5.37 3.00 -3.82
N LEU A 24 -4.63 2.93 -2.72
CA LEU A 24 -5.12 3.30 -1.40
C LEU A 24 -5.52 4.78 -1.35
N SER A 25 -4.68 5.69 -1.85
CA SER A 25 -5.02 7.12 -1.90
C SER A 25 -6.25 7.40 -2.75
N VAL A 26 -6.38 6.74 -3.92
CA VAL A 26 -7.58 6.83 -4.77
C VAL A 26 -8.81 6.25 -4.06
N PHE A 27 -8.68 5.13 -3.34
CA PHE A 27 -9.79 4.49 -2.62
C PHE A 27 -10.30 5.36 -1.47
N CYS A 28 -9.40 6.10 -0.81
CA CYS A 28 -9.74 6.92 0.34
C CYS A 28 -10.09 8.37 0.00
N ASP A 29 -9.90 8.77 -1.26
CA ASP A 29 -10.00 10.16 -1.74
C ASP A 29 -9.24 11.17 -0.85
N CYS A 30 -8.13 10.70 -0.27
CA CYS A 30 -7.32 11.44 0.70
C CYS A 30 -5.84 11.30 0.36
N CYS A 31 -5.06 12.32 0.74
CA CYS A 31 -3.60 12.21 0.72
C CYS A 31 -3.15 11.04 1.61
N PRO A 32 -2.20 10.22 1.15
CA PRO A 32 -1.71 9.08 1.91
C PRO A 32 -1.13 9.51 3.26
N ASP A 33 -0.55 10.70 3.37
CA ASP A 33 0.03 11.21 4.64
C ASP A 33 -0.98 11.35 5.79
N ASN A 34 -2.29 11.38 5.53
CA ASN A 34 -3.32 11.59 6.55
C ASN A 34 -4.31 10.42 6.66
N LEU A 35 -3.90 9.21 6.28
CA LEU A 35 -4.78 8.05 6.30
C LEU A 35 -5.04 7.51 7.71
N SER A 36 -6.32 7.35 8.04
CA SER A 36 -6.74 6.71 9.29
C SER A 36 -6.59 5.20 9.21
N THR A 37 -6.32 4.57 10.36
CA THR A 37 -6.33 3.10 10.52
C THR A 37 -7.65 2.47 10.02
N TYR A 38 -8.78 3.18 10.09
CA TYR A 38 -10.05 2.72 9.54
C TYR A 38 -10.01 2.61 8.01
N GLN A 39 -9.51 3.64 7.33
CA GLN A 39 -9.38 3.67 5.87
C GLN A 39 -8.46 2.57 5.35
N ILE A 40 -7.34 2.34 6.05
CA ILE A 40 -6.42 1.23 5.75
C ILE A 40 -7.13 -0.14 5.87
N LYS A 41 -7.89 -0.35 6.95
CA LYS A 41 -8.65 -1.61 7.14
C LYS A 41 -9.70 -1.80 6.06
N SER A 42 -10.44 -0.75 5.70
CA SER A 42 -11.44 -0.80 4.63
C SER A 42 -10.82 -1.13 3.27
N PHE A 43 -9.65 -0.57 2.94
CA PHE A 43 -8.93 -0.92 1.73
C PHE A 43 -8.43 -2.37 1.73
N LEU A 44 -7.88 -2.85 2.84
CA LEU A 44 -7.45 -4.25 2.95
C LEU A 44 -8.65 -5.22 2.82
N LEU A 45 -9.80 -4.87 3.39
CA LEU A 45 -11.03 -5.65 3.25
C LEU A 45 -11.52 -5.66 1.79
N TYR A 46 -11.44 -4.52 1.10
CA TYR A 46 -11.73 -4.44 -0.34
C TYR A 46 -10.82 -5.38 -1.15
N LEU A 47 -9.53 -5.45 -0.84
CA LEU A 47 -8.59 -6.36 -1.50
C LEU A 47 -8.90 -7.84 -1.21
N VAL A 48 -9.32 -8.18 0.00
CA VAL A 48 -9.75 -9.55 0.35
C VAL A 48 -10.95 -9.98 -0.51
N ASN A 49 -11.94 -9.10 -0.67
CA ASN A 49 -13.17 -9.42 -1.39
C ASN A 49 -13.03 -9.39 -2.91
N ASN A 50 -12.13 -8.55 -3.46
CA ASN A 50 -12.11 -8.26 -4.91
C ASN A 50 -10.82 -8.68 -5.62
N LYS A 51 -9.78 -9.08 -4.89
CA LYS A 51 -8.46 -9.41 -5.45
C LYS A 51 -7.99 -10.77 -4.95
N SER A 52 -6.77 -10.84 -4.40
CA SER A 52 -6.13 -12.07 -3.97
C SER A 52 -5.35 -11.84 -2.68
N TRP A 53 -5.09 -12.91 -1.95
CA TRP A 53 -4.26 -12.85 -0.74
C TRP A 53 -2.84 -12.35 -1.00
N SER A 54 -2.30 -12.57 -2.20
CA SER A 54 -1.02 -11.98 -2.62
C SER A 54 -1.11 -10.46 -2.70
N ALA A 55 -2.20 -9.91 -3.26
CA ALA A 55 -2.44 -8.46 -3.29
C ALA A 55 -2.54 -7.86 -1.88
N VAL A 56 -3.28 -8.53 -0.99
CA VAL A 56 -3.40 -8.13 0.43
C VAL A 56 -2.04 -8.09 1.11
N LYS A 57 -1.20 -9.11 0.88
CA LYS A 57 0.14 -9.20 1.48
C LYS A 57 1.06 -8.07 0.99
N ILE A 58 1.06 -7.79 -0.31
CA ILE A 58 1.87 -6.70 -0.88
C ILE A 58 1.39 -5.35 -0.35
N ALA A 59 0.09 -5.08 -0.40
CA ALA A 59 -0.49 -3.83 0.09
C ALA A 59 -0.17 -3.60 1.57
N ARG A 60 -0.33 -4.63 2.41
CA ARG A 60 0.00 -4.56 3.84
C ARG A 60 1.48 -4.22 4.05
N ASN A 61 2.39 -4.87 3.34
CA ASN A 61 3.82 -4.58 3.48
C ASN A 61 4.18 -3.17 2.98
N ALA A 62 3.53 -2.68 1.92
CA ALA A 62 3.72 -1.32 1.43
C ALA A 62 3.23 -0.27 2.44
N ILE A 63 2.06 -0.50 3.04
CA ILE A 63 1.49 0.35 4.09
C ILE A 63 2.38 0.33 5.32
N GLN A 64 2.79 -0.86 5.81
CA GLN A 64 3.70 -0.97 6.94
C GLN A 64 5.05 -0.31 6.68
N PHE A 65 5.50 -0.25 5.43
CA PHE A 65 6.73 0.48 5.08
C PHE A 65 6.54 2.00 5.19
N LEU A 66 5.38 2.53 4.79
CA LEU A 66 5.12 3.97 4.73
C LEU A 66 4.81 4.59 6.10
N TYR A 67 4.13 3.86 7.01
CA TYR A 67 3.68 4.38 8.32
C TYR A 67 4.51 3.87 9.50
N ARG A 68 5.78 3.52 9.27
CA ARG A 68 6.68 3.00 10.31
C ARG A 68 7.76 4.00 10.68
#